data_AF-A0A1B6F4J9-F1
#
_entry.id   AF-A0A1B6F4J9-F1
#
_cell.length_a   1.000
_cell.length_b   1.000
_cell.length_c   1.000
_cell.angle_alpha   90.00
_cell.angle_beta   90.00
_cell.angle_gamma   90.00
#
_symmetry.space_group_name_H-M   'P 1'
#
loop_
_entity.id
_entity.type
_entity.pdbx_description
1 polymer ?
#
loop_
_entity_poly.entity_id
_entity_poly.type
_entity_poly.pdbx_seq_one_letter_code
_entity_poly.pdbx_strand_id
1 'polypeptide(L)'
;FNPATEVFVGLVVLLWALYWYLTKDYDFWEKNGVPCKKAVFPFGSMKDLVLGKDHMGEAYAKVYKEFPGERYCGAVEMNRPVLLIRDPELIKHILIKDF
;
A
#
# COMPACT_ATOMS: atom_id res chain seq x y z
N PHE A 1 -9.98 -27.35 -31.68
CA PHE A 1 -9.90 -26.18 -30.79
C PHE A 1 -11.19 -26.10 -30.00
N ASN A 2 -11.12 -26.21 -28.67
CA ASN A 2 -12.30 -26.20 -27.82
C ASN A 2 -12.49 -24.77 -27.26
N PRO A 3 -13.55 -24.05 -27.64
CA PRO A 3 -13.76 -22.66 -27.20
C PRO A 3 -13.80 -22.53 -25.67
N ALA A 4 -14.24 -23.56 -24.95
CA ALA A 4 -14.22 -23.57 -23.48
C ALA A 4 -12.80 -23.52 -22.91
N THR A 5 -11.83 -24.19 -23.55
CA THR A 5 -10.42 -24.17 -23.11
C THR A 5 -9.77 -22.80 -23.34
N GLU A 6 -10.11 -22.12 -24.44
CA GLU A 6 -9.58 -20.79 -24.75
C GLU A 6 -10.10 -19.73 -23.77
N VAL A 7 -11.40 -19.75 -23.47
CA VAL A 7 -12.01 -18.86 -22.47
C VAL A 7 -11.42 -19.08 -21.09
N PHE A 8 -11.21 -20.35 -20.69
CA PHE A 8 -10.61 -20.68 -19.40
C PHE A 8 -9.18 -20.14 -19.29
N VAL A 9 -8.33 -20.34 -20.31
CA VAL A 9 -6.97 -19.82 -20.32
C VAL A 9 -6.96 -18.29 -20.28
N GLY A 10 -7.83 -17.64 -21.06
CA GLY A 10 -7.96 -16.18 -21.05
C GLY A 10 -8.32 -15.63 -19.66
N LEU A 11 -9.25 -16.29 -18.96
CA LEU A 11 -9.65 -15.90 -17.60
C LEU A 11 -8.50 -16.08 -16.59
N VAL A 12 -7.75 -17.18 -16.67
CA VAL A 12 -6.61 -17.43 -15.79
C VAL A 12 -5.52 -16.37 -16.00
N VAL A 13 -5.20 -16.04 -17.25
CA VAL A 13 -4.21 -14.98 -17.57
C VAL A 13 -4.68 -13.62 -17.07
N LEU A 14 -5.96 -13.29 -17.24
CA LEU A 14 -6.53 -12.04 -16.76
C LEU A 14 -6.46 -11.93 -15.22
N LEU A 15 -6.84 -12.99 -14.51
CA LEU A 15 -6.79 -13.03 -13.05
C LEU A 15 -5.36 -12.96 -12.52
N TRP A 16 -4.42 -13.64 -13.17
CA TRP A 16 -3.00 -13.57 -12.82
C TRP A 16 -2.42 -12.16 -13.04
N ALA A 17 -2.72 -11.55 -14.19
CA ALA A 17 -2.30 -10.19 -14.49
C ALA A 17 -2.88 -9.17 -13.51
N LEU A 18 -4.16 -9.33 -13.14
CA LEU A 18 -4.82 -8.50 -12.14
C LEU A 18 -4.19 -8.68 -10.75
N TYR A 19 -3.94 -9.93 -10.33
CA TYR A 19 -3.27 -10.23 -9.08
C TYR A 19 -1.89 -9.56 -9.03
N TRP A 20 -1.06 -9.79 -10.05
CA TRP A 20 0.27 -9.19 -10.14
C TRP A 20 0.22 -7.66 -10.11
N TYR A 21 -0.67 -7.04 -10.88
CA TYR A 21 -0.81 -5.58 -10.91
C TYR A 21 -1.20 -4.98 -9.56
N LEU A 22 -2.02 -5.68 -8.78
CA LEU A 22 -2.44 -5.24 -7.46
C LEU A 22 -1.34 -5.46 -6.41
N THR A 23 -0.60 -6.58 -6.47
CA THR A 23 0.37 -6.95 -5.42
C THR A 23 1.81 -6.56 -5.71
N LYS A 24 2.16 -6.08 -6.91
CA LYS A 24 3.55 -5.81 -7.34
C LYS A 24 4.37 -4.95 -6.38
N ASP A 25 3.72 -4.05 -5.65
CA ASP A 25 4.37 -3.06 -4.76
C ASP A 25 4.14 -3.35 -3.26
N TYR A 26 3.58 -4.51 -2.91
CA TYR A 26 3.22 -4.85 -1.52
C TYR A 26 4.42 -5.00 -0.60
N ASP A 27 5.57 -5.39 -1.14
CA ASP A 27 6.82 -5.59 -0.42
C ASP A 27 7.80 -4.41 -0.59
N PHE A 28 7.36 -3.30 -1.21
CA PHE A 28 8.21 -2.14 -1.51
C PHE A 28 8.93 -1.62 -0.26
N TRP A 29 8.22 -1.42 0.84
CA TRP A 29 8.81 -0.87 2.06
C TRP A 29 9.70 -1.87 2.80
N GLU A 30 9.28 -3.14 2.86
CA GLU A 30 10.08 -4.21 3.45
C GLU A 30 11.43 -4.38 2.73
N LYS A 31 11.41 -4.32 1.39
CA LYS A 31 12.63 -4.35 0.54
C LYS A 31 13.57 -3.17 0.79
N ASN A 32 13.03 -2.01 1.17
CA ASN A 32 13.81 -0.80 1.45
C ASN A 32 14.17 -0.65 2.94
N GLY A 33 13.85 -1.64 3.78
CA GLY A 33 14.15 -1.61 5.22
C GLY A 33 13.35 -0.57 6.00
N VAL A 34 12.20 -0.12 5.46
CA VAL A 34 11.34 0.85 6.11
C VAL A 34 10.28 0.13 6.96
N PRO A 35 10.14 0.44 8.26
CA PRO A 35 9.05 -0.08 9.08
C PRO A 35 7.70 0.23 8.42
N CYS A 36 6.89 -0.80 8.14
CA CYS A 36 5.67 -0.60 7.37
C CYS A 36 4.51 -1.47 7.80
N LYS A 37 3.29 -0.98 7.58
CA LYS A 37 2.08 -1.77 7.74
C LYS A 37 1.94 -2.74 6.59
N LYS A 38 1.83 -4.03 6.89
CA LYS A 38 1.72 -5.08 5.87
C LYS A 38 0.51 -4.87 4.97
N ALA A 39 0.73 -5.01 3.67
CA ALA A 39 -0.32 -4.96 2.67
C ALA A 39 -1.11 -6.29 2.65
N VAL A 40 -2.43 -6.20 2.47
CA VAL A 40 -3.34 -7.34 2.41
C VAL A 40 -4.07 -7.31 1.07
N PHE A 41 -3.99 -8.41 0.32
CA PHE A 41 -4.66 -8.50 -0.98
C PHE A 41 -6.18 -8.46 -0.80
N PRO A 42 -6.93 -7.75 -1.68
CA PRO A 42 -6.49 -6.84 -2.74
C PRO A 42 -6.37 -5.37 -2.32
N PHE A 43 -6.44 -5.06 -1.02
CA PHE A 43 -6.70 -3.72 -0.50
C PHE A 43 -5.45 -2.91 -0.10
N GLY A 44 -4.26 -3.51 -0.13
CA GLY A 44 -3.06 -2.89 0.42
C GLY A 44 -3.08 -2.86 1.95
N SER A 45 -2.37 -1.92 2.57
CA SER A 45 -2.21 -1.80 4.02
C SER A 45 -3.39 -1.15 4.73
N MET A 46 -4.27 -0.46 3.99
CA MET A 46 -5.38 0.35 4.52
C MET A 46 -6.74 -0.20 4.07
N LYS A 47 -7.03 -1.46 4.40
CA LYS A 47 -8.27 -2.15 4.01
C LYS A 47 -9.55 -1.38 4.34
N ASP A 48 -9.64 -0.83 5.55
CA ASP A 48 -10.87 -0.16 5.99
C ASP A 48 -11.09 1.19 5.28
N LEU A 49 -10.02 1.87 4.85
CA LEU A 49 -10.13 3.03 3.96
C LEU A 49 -10.66 2.62 2.59
N VAL A 50 -10.10 1.55 2.02
CA VAL A 50 -10.50 1.05 0.70
C VAL A 50 -11.95 0.56 0.69
N LEU A 51 -12.41 -0.05 1.77
CA LEU A 51 -13.81 -0.49 1.94
C LEU A 51 -14.75 0.65 2.34
N GLY A 52 -14.27 1.89 2.46
CA GLY A 52 -15.06 3.06 2.84
C GLY A 52 -15.57 3.03 4.29
N LYS A 53 -14.93 2.24 5.16
CA LYS A 53 -15.27 2.13 6.59
C LYS A 53 -14.58 3.22 7.43
N ASP A 54 -13.41 3.65 7.01
CA ASP A 54 -12.66 4.75 7.61
C ASP A 54 -12.56 5.91 6.63
N HIS A 55 -12.61 7.15 7.15
CA HIS A 55 -12.20 8.29 6.35
C HIS A 55 -10.68 8.36 6.21
N MET A 56 -10.18 9.05 5.19
CA MET A 56 -8.75 9.11 4.87
C MET A 56 -7.89 9.50 6.08
N GLY A 57 -8.16 10.65 6.71
CA GLY A 57 -7.43 11.08 7.91
C GLY A 57 -7.40 10.08 9.07
N GLU A 58 -8.49 9.35 9.31
CA GLU A 58 -8.59 8.33 10.36
C GLU A 58 -7.72 7.12 10.03
N ALA A 59 -7.75 6.66 8.78
CA ALA A 59 -6.92 5.56 8.32
C ALA A 59 -5.42 5.90 8.46
N TYR A 60 -5.01 7.09 8.00
CA TYR A 60 -3.64 7.57 8.18
C TYR A 60 -3.28 7.74 9.66
N ALA A 61 -4.19 8.24 10.50
CA ALA A 61 -3.97 8.36 11.94
C ALA A 61 -3.82 7.01 12.64
N LYS A 62 -4.55 5.96 12.21
CA LYS A 62 -4.39 4.59 12.73
C LYS A 62 -3.00 4.06 12.40
N VAL A 63 -2.57 4.14 11.14
CA VAL A 63 -1.21 3.74 10.75
C VAL A 63 -0.15 4.55 11.49
N TYR A 64 -0.36 5.87 11.63
CA TYR A 64 0.51 6.71 12.45
C TYR A 64 0.56 6.24 13.90
N LYS A 65 -0.49 5.68 14.49
CA LYS A 65 -0.43 5.23 15.89
C LYS A 65 0.23 3.86 16.07
N GLU A 66 0.31 3.05 15.01
CA GLU A 66 0.86 1.68 15.05
C GLU A 66 2.40 1.60 15.16
N PHE A 67 3.13 2.68 14.87
CA PHE A 67 4.61 2.68 14.82
C PHE A 67 5.26 3.62 15.87
N PRO A 68 4.90 3.56 17.17
CA PRO A 68 5.46 4.46 18.17
C PRO A 68 6.99 4.39 18.21
N GLY A 69 7.66 5.54 18.28
CA GLY A 69 9.11 5.64 18.29
C GLY A 69 9.78 5.71 16.92
N GLU A 70 9.09 5.31 15.85
CA GLU A 70 9.62 5.42 14.49
C GLU A 70 9.51 6.86 13.96
N ARG A 71 10.54 7.31 13.23
CA ARG A 71 10.58 8.66 12.61
C ARG A 71 9.69 8.75 11.37
N TYR A 72 9.45 7.63 10.72
CA TYR A 72 8.59 7.46 9.55
C TYR A 72 8.14 6.01 9.45
N CYS A 73 7.03 5.76 8.76
CA CYS A 73 6.59 4.41 8.45
C CYS A 73 5.95 4.35 7.06
N GLY A 74 6.07 3.19 6.41
CA GLY A 74 5.48 2.91 5.12
C GLY A 74 4.08 2.28 5.21
N ALA A 75 3.28 2.50 4.19
CA ALA A 75 2.07 1.74 3.91
C ALA A 75 1.88 1.62 2.40
N VAL A 76 0.99 0.74 1.96
CA VAL A 76 0.58 0.63 0.55
C VAL A 76 -0.90 0.95 0.45
N GLU A 77 -1.26 2.02 -0.23
CA GLU A 77 -2.64 2.39 -0.51
C GLU A 77 -3.06 1.74 -1.83
N MET A 78 -3.91 0.71 -1.77
CA MET A 78 -4.18 -0.21 -2.90
C MET A 78 -2.91 -0.86 -3.42
N ASN A 79 -2.29 -0.28 -4.45
CA ASN A 79 -1.04 -0.72 -5.07
C ASN A 79 0.01 0.41 -5.12
N ARG A 80 -0.16 1.47 -4.32
CA ARG A 80 0.72 2.64 -4.28
C ARG A 80 1.46 2.72 -2.95
N PRO A 81 2.80 2.61 -2.92
CA PRO A 81 3.56 2.89 -1.71
C PRO A 81 3.37 4.34 -1.25
N VAL A 82 3.05 4.53 0.03
CA VAL A 82 2.91 5.83 0.70
C VAL A 82 3.79 5.87 1.95
N LEU A 83 4.47 7.00 2.17
CA LEU A 83 5.33 7.22 3.33
C LEU A 83 4.62 8.17 4.30
N LEU A 84 4.47 7.76 5.56
CA LEU A 84 3.97 8.59 6.64
C LEU A 84 5.16 9.11 7.44
N ILE A 85 5.39 10.41 7.37
CA ILE A 85 6.46 11.08 8.12
C ILE A 85 5.91 11.47 9.50
N ARG A 86 6.70 11.20 10.55
CA ARG A 86 6.28 11.42 11.95
C ARG A 86 7.17 12.39 12.70
N ASP A 87 8.43 12.50 12.29
CA ASP A 87 9.39 13.40 12.91
C ASP A 87 9.17 14.86 12.45
N PRO A 88 8.85 15.79 13.38
CA PRO A 88 8.67 17.20 13.05
C PRO A 88 9.88 17.85 12.37
N GLU A 89 11.10 17.44 12.70
CA GLU A 89 12.32 17.95 12.07
C GLU A 89 12.40 17.51 10.61
N LEU A 90 12.00 16.26 10.32
CA LEU A 90 11.97 15.71 8.96
C LEU A 90 10.85 16.37 8.13
N ILE A 91 9.67 16.56 8.72
CA ILE A 91 8.57 17.32 8.09
C ILE A 91 9.03 18.73 7.73
N LYS A 92 9.65 19.44 8.68
CA LYS A 92 10.18 20.79 8.46
C LYS A 92 11.24 20.81 7.35
N HIS A 93 12.13 19.82 7.33
CA HIS A 93 13.17 19.72 6.31
C HIS A 93 12.55 19.60 4.91
N ILE A 94 11.66 18.62 4.72
CA ILE A 94 11.01 18.33 3.44
C ILE A 94 10.17 19.51 2.95
N LEU A 95 9.40 20.14 3.85
CA LEU A 95 8.48 21.22 3.47
C LEU A 95 9.15 22.58 3.23
N ILE A 96 10.39 22.79 3.69
CA ILE A 96 11.07 24.09 3.59
C ILE A 96 12.30 24.04 2.69
N LYS A 97 13.12 22.98 2.76
CA LYS A 97 14.40 22.92 2.05
C LYS A 97 14.32 22.24 0.69
N ASP A 98 13.47 21.23 0.57
CA ASP A 98 13.43 20.35 -0.61
C ASP A 98 12.19 20.54 -1.49
N PHE A 99 11.41 21.61 -1.26
CA PHE A 99 10.19 21.94 -2.00
C PHE A 99 10.35 23.20 -2.87
#